data_AF-A0A952LBR3-F1
#
_entry.id   AF-A0A952LBR3-F1
#
_cell.length_a   1.000
_cell.length_b   1.000
_cell.length_c   1.000
_cell.angle_alpha   90.00
_cell.angle_beta   90.00
_cell.angle_gamma   90.00
#
_symmetry.space_group_name_H-M   'P 1'
#
loop_
_entity.id
_entity.type
_entity.pdbx_description
1 polymer ?
#
loop_
_entity_poly.entity_id
_entity_poly.type
_entity_poly.pdbx_seq_one_letter_code
_entity_poly.pdbx_strand_id
1 'polypeptide(L)'
;MNKSQQAGFTLIELVMVIVILGVLAAVALPKFVNVDDDAKQAAVNGVAGALSSASAINYASRKANSTKGVAVAKCSDVVAALQGGALPTGYSVTTDSTAAVDVTVSTCVLTANTKTATFTVTGIS
;
A
#
# COMPACT_ATOMS: atom_id res chain seq x y z
N MET A 1 -41.85 45.72 23.45
CA MET A 1 -40.81 45.54 22.42
C MET A 1 -39.68 44.74 23.05
N ASN A 2 -39.62 43.43 22.81
CA ASN A 2 -38.57 42.58 23.39
C ASN A 2 -37.26 42.85 22.67
N LYS A 3 -36.31 43.50 23.35
CA LYS A 3 -34.99 43.82 22.81
C LYS A 3 -34.09 42.61 23.00
N SER A 4 -33.92 41.83 21.94
CA SER A 4 -32.94 40.74 21.85
C SER A 4 -31.56 41.32 22.14
N GLN A 5 -30.94 40.95 23.26
CA GLN A 5 -29.57 41.34 23.54
C GLN A 5 -28.65 40.55 22.61
N GLN A 6 -28.01 41.24 21.67
CA GLN A 6 -26.95 40.66 20.86
C GLN A 6 -25.74 40.43 21.80
N ALA A 7 -25.57 39.21 22.27
CA ALA A 7 -24.38 38.81 23.01
C ALA A 7 -23.21 38.74 22.01
N GLY A 8 -22.42 39.82 21.94
CA GLY A 8 -21.18 39.82 21.19
C GLY A 8 -20.18 38.87 21.84
N PHE A 9 -19.43 38.11 21.02
CA PHE A 9 -18.37 37.23 21.50
C PHE A 9 -17.27 38.06 22.17
N THR A 10 -16.76 37.63 23.32
CA THR A 10 -15.72 38.39 24.02
C THR A 10 -14.35 38.12 23.39
N LEU A 11 -13.42 39.10 23.42
CA LEU A 11 -12.07 38.90 22.89
C LEU A 11 -11.34 37.75 23.58
N ILE A 12 -11.56 37.56 24.89
CA ILE A 12 -10.96 36.47 25.66
C ILE A 12 -11.46 35.10 25.18
N GLU A 13 -12.71 35.02 24.74
CA GLU A 13 -13.35 33.79 24.26
C GLU A 13 -12.83 33.39 22.88
N LEU A 14 -12.50 34.36 22.02
CA LEU A 14 -11.79 34.09 20.77
C LEU A 14 -10.34 33.61 21.04
N VAL A 15 -9.65 34.26 21.98
CA VAL A 15 -8.26 33.94 22.33
C VAL A 15 -8.16 32.55 22.98
N MET A 16 -9.06 32.19 23.89
CA MET A 16 -9.02 30.87 24.52
C MET A 16 -9.25 29.74 23.49
N VAL A 17 -10.09 29.96 22.48
CA VAL A 17 -10.38 28.96 21.43
C VAL A 17 -9.13 28.68 20.60
N ILE A 18 -8.44 29.72 20.12
CA ILE A 18 -7.22 29.52 19.33
C ILE A 18 -6.09 28.88 20.15
N VAL A 19 -6.02 29.17 21.46
CA VAL A 19 -5.07 28.53 22.38
C VAL A 19 -5.37 27.04 22.53
N ILE A 20 -6.64 26.67 22.77
CA ILE A 20 -7.05 25.27 22.87
C ILE A 20 -6.78 24.53 21.55
N LEU A 21 -7.17 25.12 20.41
CA LEU A 21 -6.90 24.55 19.08
C LEU A 21 -5.39 24.43 18.82
N GLY A 22 -4.58 25.39 19.27
CA GLY A 22 -3.12 25.33 19.16
C GLY A 22 -2.51 24.16 19.93
N VAL A 23 -2.95 23.91 21.17
CA VAL A 23 -2.48 22.77 21.97
C VAL A 23 -2.92 21.44 21.35
N LEU A 24 -4.19 21.33 20.94
CA LEU A 24 -4.71 20.12 20.29
C LEU A 24 -3.98 19.82 18.97
N ALA A 25 -3.70 20.85 18.16
CA ALA A 25 -2.95 20.69 16.92
C ALA A 25 -1.52 20.22 17.18
N ALA A 26 -0.83 20.78 18.18
CA ALA A 26 0.55 20.41 18.52
C ALA A 26 0.69 18.94 18.91
N VAL A 27 -0.30 18.35 19.60
CA VAL A 27 -0.27 16.93 20.00
C VAL A 27 -0.81 15.99 18.92
N ALA A 28 -1.77 16.45 18.11
CA ALA A 28 -2.41 15.62 17.09
C ALA A 28 -1.56 15.48 15.81
N LEU A 29 -0.93 16.57 15.35
CA LEU A 29 -0.18 16.60 14.09
C LEU A 29 0.90 15.51 13.99
N PRO A 30 1.77 15.29 15.01
CA PRO A 30 2.76 14.22 14.94
C PRO A 30 2.14 12.84 14.78
N LYS A 31 0.99 12.58 15.41
CA LYS A 31 0.30 11.27 15.33
C LYS A 31 -0.32 11.06 13.95
N PHE A 32 -0.93 12.08 13.36
CA PHE A 32 -1.49 11.99 12.01
C PHE A 32 -0.43 11.64 10.96
N VAL A 33 0.73 12.30 10.98
CA VAL A 33 1.82 12.02 10.02
C VAL A 33 2.31 10.58 10.08
N ASN A 34 2.46 10.03 11.30
CA ASN A 34 2.88 8.63 11.46
C ASN A 34 1.85 7.64 10.90
N VAL A 35 0.54 7.87 11.15
CA VAL A 35 -0.53 7.00 10.64
C VAL A 35 -0.60 7.02 9.11
N ASP A 36 -0.40 8.20 8.49
CA ASP A 36 -0.31 8.32 7.03
C ASP A 36 0.84 7.49 6.44
N ASP A 37 2.01 7.52 7.08
CA ASP A 37 3.17 6.74 6.65
C ASP A 37 2.95 5.23 6.81
N ASP A 38 2.38 4.80 7.94
CA ASP A 38 2.03 3.42 8.22
C ASP A 38 0.96 2.89 7.26
N ALA A 39 -0.06 3.71 6.95
CA ALA A 39 -1.11 3.36 5.99
C ALA A 39 -0.53 3.13 4.58
N LYS A 40 0.40 3.99 4.15
CA LYS A 40 1.10 3.80 2.87
C LYS A 40 1.92 2.52 2.87
N GLN A 41 2.67 2.24 3.95
CA GLN A 41 3.45 1.00 4.04
C GLN A 41 2.54 -0.25 4.05
N ALA A 42 1.43 -0.21 4.77
CA ALA A 42 0.44 -1.28 4.81
C ALA A 42 -0.18 -1.54 3.43
N ALA A 43 -0.46 -0.50 2.64
CA ALA A 43 -0.95 -0.64 1.28
C ALA A 43 0.07 -1.36 0.37
N VAL A 44 1.35 -0.98 0.41
CA VAL A 44 2.40 -1.65 -0.37
C VAL A 44 2.60 -3.10 0.07
N ASN A 45 2.55 -3.36 1.38
CA ASN A 45 2.60 -4.73 1.91
C ASN A 45 1.40 -5.58 1.46
N GLY A 46 0.20 -4.98 1.38
CA GLY A 46 -1.01 -5.66 0.90
C GLY A 46 -0.88 -6.11 -0.55
N VAL A 47 -0.39 -5.22 -1.43
CA VAL A 47 -0.16 -5.57 -2.84
C VAL A 47 0.97 -6.60 -2.98
N ALA A 48 2.05 -6.48 -2.22
CA ALA A 48 3.13 -7.48 -2.19
C ALA A 48 2.62 -8.86 -1.74
N GLY A 49 1.76 -8.92 -0.73
CA GLY A 49 1.10 -10.15 -0.28
C GLY A 49 0.19 -10.76 -1.36
N ALA A 50 -0.54 -9.93 -2.10
CA ALA A 50 -1.34 -10.37 -3.23
C ALA A 50 -0.48 -10.96 -4.36
N LEU A 51 0.69 -10.37 -4.66
CA LEU A 51 1.65 -10.91 -5.64
C LEU A 51 2.21 -12.26 -5.21
N SER A 52 2.64 -12.42 -3.96
CA SER A 52 3.10 -13.71 -3.43
C SER A 52 1.99 -14.78 -3.45
N SER A 53 0.74 -14.37 -3.23
CA SER A 53 -0.40 -15.31 -3.28
C SER A 53 -0.72 -15.71 -4.72
N ALA A 54 -0.70 -14.74 -5.64
CA ALA A 54 -0.88 -14.98 -7.07
C ALA A 54 0.22 -15.88 -7.62
N SER A 55 1.47 -15.70 -7.18
CA SER A 55 2.60 -16.55 -7.58
C SER A 55 2.39 -18.01 -7.18
N ALA A 56 1.97 -18.26 -5.94
CA ALA A 56 1.70 -19.60 -5.43
C ALA A 56 0.53 -20.29 -6.17
N ILE A 57 -0.57 -19.57 -6.39
CA ILE A 57 -1.74 -20.10 -7.11
C ILE A 57 -1.41 -20.37 -8.59
N ASN A 58 -0.68 -19.45 -9.23
CA ASN A 58 -0.24 -19.58 -10.61
C ASN A 58 0.69 -20.79 -10.79
N TYR A 59 1.68 -20.93 -9.91
CA TYR A 59 2.57 -22.07 -9.88
C TYR A 59 1.78 -23.38 -9.76
N ALA A 60 0.91 -23.51 -8.75
CA ALA A 60 0.12 -24.72 -8.56
C ALA A 60 -0.77 -25.06 -9.78
N SER A 61 -1.43 -24.05 -10.36
CA SER A 61 -2.29 -24.22 -11.53
C SER A 61 -1.51 -24.64 -12.77
N ARG A 62 -0.35 -24.02 -13.00
CA ARG A 62 0.46 -24.24 -14.19
C ARG A 62 1.27 -25.53 -14.11
N LYS A 63 1.70 -25.95 -12.91
CA LYS A 63 2.27 -27.28 -12.68
C LYS A 63 1.25 -28.39 -12.95
N ALA A 64 -0.02 -28.17 -12.62
CA ALA A 64 -1.08 -29.13 -12.92
C ALA A 64 -1.43 -29.16 -14.42
N ASN A 65 -1.40 -28.00 -15.09
CA ASN A 65 -1.63 -27.88 -16.52
C ASN A 65 -0.94 -26.63 -17.08
N SER A 66 -0.01 -26.79 -18.02
CA SER A 66 0.79 -25.68 -18.60
C SER A 66 -0.03 -24.60 -19.31
N THR A 67 -1.30 -24.87 -19.64
CA THR A 67 -2.24 -23.92 -20.24
C THR A 67 -3.04 -23.13 -19.18
N LYS A 68 -2.96 -23.52 -17.90
CA LYS A 68 -3.66 -22.88 -16.77
C LYS A 68 -2.69 -22.04 -15.95
N GLY A 69 -2.57 -20.76 -16.29
CA GLY A 69 -1.68 -19.81 -15.64
C GLY A 69 -0.71 -19.19 -16.64
N VAL A 70 0.31 -18.52 -16.12
CA VAL A 70 1.26 -17.70 -16.89
C VAL A 70 2.67 -18.20 -16.62
N ALA A 71 3.53 -18.23 -17.63
CA ALA A 71 4.95 -18.51 -17.42
C ALA A 71 5.57 -17.36 -16.64
N VAL A 72 6.37 -17.68 -15.63
CA VAL A 72 7.03 -16.70 -14.76
C VAL A 72 8.53 -16.98 -14.81
N ALA A 73 9.26 -16.16 -15.56
CA ALA A 73 10.71 -16.20 -15.66
C ALA A 73 11.37 -15.10 -14.81
N LYS A 74 10.63 -14.02 -14.52
CA LYS A 74 11.07 -12.90 -13.70
C LYS A 74 9.93 -12.42 -12.79
N CYS A 75 10.27 -11.62 -11.79
CA CYS A 75 9.32 -11.05 -10.84
C CYS A 75 8.18 -10.26 -11.51
N SER A 76 8.44 -9.56 -12.60
CA SER A 76 7.46 -8.74 -13.32
C SER A 76 6.41 -9.58 -14.05
N ASP A 77 6.76 -10.80 -14.48
CA ASP A 77 5.83 -11.71 -15.17
C ASP A 77 4.66 -12.12 -14.27
N VAL A 78 4.88 -12.18 -12.95
CA VAL A 78 3.84 -12.56 -11.98
C VAL A 78 2.68 -11.56 -11.95
N VAL A 79 2.87 -10.33 -12.44
CA VAL A 79 1.80 -9.33 -12.54
C VAL A 79 0.68 -9.81 -13.47
N ALA A 80 1.02 -10.56 -14.53
CA ALA A 80 0.04 -11.16 -15.41
C ALA A 80 -0.78 -12.28 -14.75
N ALA A 81 -0.33 -12.80 -13.60
CA ALA A 81 -1.07 -13.76 -12.80
C ALA A 81 -2.14 -13.12 -11.88
N LEU A 82 -2.14 -11.79 -11.72
CA LEU A 82 -3.17 -11.08 -10.98
C LEU A 82 -4.48 -11.03 -11.76
N GLN A 83 -5.60 -10.96 -11.04
CA GLN A 83 -6.91 -10.69 -11.65
C GLN A 83 -6.88 -9.28 -12.27
N GLY A 84 -6.98 -9.21 -13.61
CA GLY A 84 -6.85 -7.97 -14.37
C GLY A 84 -5.47 -7.74 -15.01
N GLY A 85 -4.47 -8.59 -14.69
CA GLY A 85 -3.17 -8.61 -15.37
C GLY A 85 -2.31 -7.36 -15.22
N ALA A 86 -2.61 -6.51 -14.23
CA ALA A 86 -1.92 -5.24 -14.03
C ALA A 86 -1.80 -4.91 -12.54
N LEU A 87 -0.76 -4.12 -12.21
CA LEU A 87 -0.65 -3.48 -10.90
C LEU A 87 -1.53 -2.23 -10.84
N PRO A 88 -1.98 -1.83 -9.64
CA PRO A 88 -2.59 -0.52 -9.45
C PRO A 88 -1.66 0.62 -9.89
N THR A 89 -2.23 1.75 -10.30
CA THR A 89 -1.46 2.90 -10.77
C THR A 89 -0.47 3.38 -9.69
N GLY A 90 0.78 3.63 -10.08
CA GLY A 90 1.84 4.08 -9.17
C GLY A 90 2.59 2.95 -8.45
N TYR A 91 2.28 1.69 -8.73
CA TYR A 91 3.03 0.51 -8.27
C TYR A 91 3.91 -0.03 -9.39
N SER A 92 5.13 -0.46 -9.04
CA SER A 92 6.06 -1.08 -9.99
C SER A 92 6.95 -2.10 -9.30
N VAL A 93 7.37 -3.12 -10.04
CA VAL A 93 8.40 -4.07 -9.58
C VAL A 93 9.76 -3.47 -9.91
N THR A 94 10.51 -3.08 -8.88
CA THR A 94 11.77 -2.33 -9.03
C THR A 94 12.98 -3.24 -9.11
N THR A 95 12.96 -4.37 -8.39
CA THR A 95 13.98 -5.41 -8.53
C THR A 95 13.37 -6.62 -9.23
N ASP A 96 13.62 -6.70 -10.53
CA ASP A 96 13.11 -7.78 -11.38
C ASP A 96 14.11 -8.93 -11.46
N SER A 97 14.25 -9.65 -10.34
CA SER A 97 15.10 -10.83 -10.24
C SER A 97 14.55 -11.96 -11.10
N THR A 98 15.44 -12.76 -11.69
CA THR A 98 15.04 -13.99 -12.38
C THR A 98 14.41 -14.96 -11.40
N ALA A 99 13.20 -15.42 -11.70
CA ALA A 99 12.50 -16.44 -10.94
C ALA A 99 13.03 -17.82 -11.35
N ALA A 100 13.81 -18.46 -10.50
CA ALA A 100 14.31 -19.81 -10.76
C ALA A 100 13.14 -20.79 -10.91
N VAL A 101 13.14 -21.55 -12.01
CA VAL A 101 12.08 -22.52 -12.31
C VAL A 101 12.02 -23.56 -11.19
N ASP A 102 10.81 -23.82 -10.69
CA ASP A 102 10.53 -24.81 -9.65
C ASP A 102 11.22 -24.56 -8.30
N VAL A 103 11.83 -23.38 -8.11
CA VAL A 103 12.47 -22.97 -6.87
C VAL A 103 11.75 -21.75 -6.31
N THR A 104 11.11 -21.93 -5.16
CA THR A 104 10.44 -20.85 -4.42
C THR A 104 11.47 -20.01 -3.67
N VAL A 105 12.33 -19.25 -4.35
CA VAL A 105 13.01 -18.10 -3.75
C VAL A 105 13.46 -17.15 -4.86
N SER A 106 12.58 -16.23 -5.26
CA SER A 106 13.02 -14.98 -5.85
C SER A 106 12.37 -13.86 -5.08
N THR A 107 13.17 -13.22 -4.24
CA THR A 107 12.77 -12.05 -3.47
C THR A 107 12.74 -10.87 -4.43
N CYS A 108 11.54 -10.36 -4.64
CA CYS A 108 11.24 -9.26 -5.53
C CYS A 108 10.83 -8.04 -4.71
N VAL A 109 11.12 -6.84 -5.21
CA VAL A 109 10.75 -5.59 -4.54
C VAL A 109 9.67 -4.89 -5.34
N LEU A 110 8.54 -4.65 -4.68
CA LEU A 110 7.48 -3.78 -5.13
C LEU A 110 7.73 -2.38 -4.57
N THR A 111 7.55 -1.35 -5.39
CA THR A 111 7.65 0.05 -4.98
C THR A 111 6.38 0.79 -5.36
N ALA A 112 5.87 1.59 -4.42
CA ALA A 112 4.86 2.59 -4.70
C ALA A 112 5.22 3.91 -4.01
N ASN A 113 5.33 4.97 -4.81
CA ASN A 113 5.90 6.25 -4.37
C ASN A 113 7.30 6.06 -3.74
N THR A 114 7.44 6.29 -2.44
CA THR A 114 8.68 6.17 -1.67
C THR A 114 8.72 4.95 -0.74
N LYS A 115 7.68 4.11 -0.76
CA LYS A 115 7.57 2.91 0.08
C LYS A 115 7.84 1.65 -0.74
N THR A 116 8.51 0.69 -0.11
CA THR A 116 8.87 -0.58 -0.73
C THR A 116 8.37 -1.74 0.10
N ALA A 117 7.99 -2.83 -0.54
CA ALA A 117 7.73 -4.11 0.12
C ALA A 117 8.32 -5.26 -0.69
N THR A 118 8.71 -6.32 -0.01
CA THR A 118 9.22 -7.53 -0.65
C THR A 118 8.12 -8.56 -0.85
N PHE A 119 8.13 -9.25 -1.97
CA PHE A 119 7.26 -10.39 -2.26
C PHE A 119 8.08 -11.55 -2.82
N THR A 120 7.52 -12.76 -2.76
CA THR A 120 8.19 -13.97 -3.24
C THR A 120 7.50 -14.52 -4.48
N VAL A 121 8.33 -14.97 -5.42
CA VAL A 121 7.87 -15.57 -6.68
C VAL A 121 8.53 -16.93 -6.85
N THR A 122 7.75 -17.89 -7.35
CA THR A 122 8.24 -19.20 -7.81
C THR A 122 8.25 -19.19 -9.34
N GLY A 123 9.40 -19.46 -9.94
CA GLY A 123 9.51 -19.52 -11.39
C GLY A 123 8.83 -20.75 -11.98
N ILE A 124 8.23 -20.59 -13.15
CA ILE A 124 7.60 -21.70 -13.89
C ILE A 124 7.58 -21.42 -15.39
N SER A 125 7.83 -22.45 -16.19
CA SER A 125 7.82 -22.36 -17.67
C SER A 125 6.44 -22.63 -18.25
#